data_AF-A0A357XYI6-F1
#
_entry.id   AF-A0A357XYI6-F1
#
_cell.length_a   1.000
_cell.length_b   1.000
_cell.length_c   1.000
_cell.angle_alpha   90.00
_cell.angle_beta   90.00
_cell.angle_gamma   90.00
#
_symmetry.space_group_name_H-M   'P 1'
#
loop_
_entity.id
_entity.type
_entity.pdbx_description
1 polymer ?
#
loop_
_entity_poly.entity_id
_entity_poly.type
_entity_poly.pdbx_seq_one_letter_code
_entity_poly.pdbx_strand_id
1 'polypeptide(L)'
;MCHYITGFLAGSFDLKEARMLAERFSIVLDPIENRSVAKLLAPDEVYFNMTKGMCACGTDLCNQKNAAQWIESEFRRLDRDEKKHRKKGWSDAKIERWRSQQNEMIHRRFGDEPLEIHPGPDCIRFSEFFNTLFEETLQ
;
A
#
# COMPACT_ATOMS: atom_id res chain seq x y z
N MET A 1 1.75 12.83 -5.27
CA MET A 1 0.64 12.92 -4.30
C MET A 1 1.16 12.39 -2.97
N CYS A 2 0.89 13.07 -1.86
CA CYS A 2 1.34 12.60 -0.54
C CYS A 2 0.43 11.48 -0.03
N HIS A 3 0.99 10.52 0.71
CA HIS A 3 0.25 9.45 1.37
C HIS A 3 0.30 9.62 2.88
N TYR A 4 -0.77 9.20 3.54
CA TYR A 4 -0.92 9.24 4.99
C TYR A 4 -1.57 7.93 5.43
N ILE A 5 -1.10 7.38 6.54
CA ILE A 5 -1.70 6.22 7.19
C ILE A 5 -2.66 6.77 8.25
N THR A 6 -3.91 6.37 8.18
CA THR A 6 -4.94 6.78 9.13
C THR A 6 -5.77 5.58 9.54
N GLY A 7 -6.29 5.58 10.75
CA GLY A 7 -7.13 4.50 11.29
C GLY A 7 -8.16 5.04 12.26
N PHE A 8 -9.05 4.19 12.75
CA PHE A 8 -10.00 4.52 13.80
C PHE A 8 -9.98 3.45 14.89
N LEU A 9 -10.29 3.86 16.11
CA LEU A 9 -10.47 2.95 17.25
C LEU A 9 -11.84 3.24 17.87
N ALA A 10 -12.50 2.19 18.38
CA ALA A 10 -13.73 2.35 19.14
C ALA A 10 -13.46 3.15 20.43
N GLY A 11 -14.44 3.92 20.88
CA GLY A 11 -14.29 4.81 22.04
C GLY A 11 -14.23 4.07 23.37
N SER A 12 -14.54 2.78 23.36
CA SER A 12 -14.34 1.87 24.48
C SER A 12 -12.86 1.56 24.75
N PHE A 13 -11.95 1.85 23.82
CA PHE A 13 -10.52 1.65 24.02
C PHE A 13 -9.94 2.71 24.97
N ASP A 14 -9.07 2.27 25.90
CA ASP A 14 -8.23 3.20 26.66
C ASP A 14 -7.20 3.83 25.70
N LEU A 15 -7.48 5.06 25.27
CA LEU A 15 -6.62 5.80 24.35
C LEU A 15 -5.22 6.05 24.90
N LYS A 16 -5.05 6.11 26.23
CA LYS A 16 -3.73 6.28 26.84
C LYS A 16 -2.91 5.01 26.67
N GLU A 17 -3.52 3.85 26.92
CA GLU A 17 -2.90 2.55 26.72
C GLU A 17 -2.56 2.31 25.25
N ALA A 18 -3.52 2.55 24.35
CA ALA A 18 -3.30 2.42 22.91
C ALA A 18 -2.14 3.31 22.41
N ARG A 19 -2.01 4.54 22.94
CA ARG A 19 -0.87 5.43 22.62
C ARG A 19 0.46 4.90 23.13
N MET A 20 0.51 4.45 24.40
CA MET A 20 1.74 3.84 24.95
C MET A 20 2.16 2.61 24.14
N LEU A 21 1.19 1.81 23.71
CA LEU A 21 1.44 0.66 22.84
C LEU A 21 1.95 1.10 21.48
N ALA A 22 1.30 2.06 20.82
CA ALA A 22 1.72 2.58 19.52
C ALA A 22 3.17 3.11 19.55
N GLU A 23 3.55 3.82 20.62
CA GLU A 23 4.91 4.34 20.80
C GLU A 23 5.97 3.22 20.82
N ARG A 24 5.68 2.07 21.45
CA ARG A 24 6.58 0.88 21.45
C ARG A 24 6.88 0.41 20.03
N PHE A 25 5.92 0.54 19.12
CA PHE A 25 6.05 0.20 17.71
C PHE A 25 6.42 1.40 16.83
N SER A 26 6.83 2.53 17.41
CA SER A 26 7.13 3.77 16.65
C SER A 26 5.98 4.24 15.75
N ILE A 27 4.74 3.97 16.15
CA ILE A 27 3.51 4.44 15.53
C ILE A 27 2.98 5.63 16.33
N VAL A 28 2.33 6.57 15.64
CA VAL A 28 1.69 7.74 16.25
C VAL A 28 0.18 7.51 16.27
N LEU A 29 -0.52 8.04 17.28
CA LEU A 29 -1.98 8.07 17.31
C LEU A 29 -2.44 9.50 17.62
N ASP A 30 -2.44 10.34 16.59
CA ASP A 30 -2.85 11.74 16.70
C ASP A 30 -4.29 11.91 16.19
N PRO A 31 -5.26 12.31 17.04
CA PRO A 31 -6.65 12.50 16.63
C PRO A 31 -6.76 13.47 15.46
N ILE A 32 -7.58 13.12 14.48
CA ILE A 32 -7.89 13.97 13.33
C ILE A 32 -9.34 14.43 13.45
N GLU A 33 -9.53 15.74 13.49
CA GLU A 33 -10.84 16.34 13.29
C GLU A 33 -11.12 16.52 11.80
N ASN A 34 -11.89 15.59 11.21
CA ASN A 34 -12.35 15.70 9.83
C ASN A 34 -13.87 15.58 9.77
N ARG A 35 -14.56 16.70 9.54
CA ARG A 35 -16.04 16.75 9.50
C ARG A 35 -16.68 15.84 8.46
N SER A 36 -15.98 15.53 7.37
CA SER A 36 -16.48 14.63 6.33
C SER A 36 -16.38 13.18 6.76
N VAL A 37 -15.28 12.81 7.42
CA VAL A 37 -15.07 11.44 7.94
C VAL A 37 -15.91 11.20 9.19
N ALA A 38 -16.06 12.21 10.06
CA ALA A 38 -16.82 12.10 11.31
C ALA A 38 -18.28 11.66 11.11
N LYS A 39 -18.86 11.93 9.93
CA LYS A 39 -20.23 11.47 9.59
C LYS A 39 -20.31 9.98 9.26
N LEU A 40 -19.16 9.35 9.01
CA LEU A 40 -19.02 7.93 8.65
C LEU A 40 -18.58 7.07 9.85
N LEU A 41 -18.16 7.70 10.94
CA LEU A 41 -17.73 7.02 12.16
C LEU A 41 -18.94 6.68 13.03
N ALA A 42 -18.83 5.59 13.79
CA ALA A 42 -19.74 5.35 14.90
C ALA A 42 -19.61 6.46 15.96
N PRO A 43 -20.65 6.70 16.79
CA PRO A 43 -20.64 7.80 17.76
C PRO A 43 -19.47 7.78 18.75
N ASP A 44 -18.92 6.61 19.03
CA ASP A 44 -17.80 6.39 19.93
C ASP A 44 -16.46 6.24 19.21
N GLU A 45 -16.41 6.11 17.89
CA GLU A 45 -15.16 5.95 17.17
C GLU A 45 -14.34 7.25 17.09
N VAL A 46 -13.02 7.10 17.28
CA VAL A 46 -12.08 8.20 17.14
C VAL A 46 -11.17 7.93 15.95
N TYR A 47 -11.00 8.93 15.08
CA TYR A 47 -10.16 8.86 13.88
C TYR A 47 -8.77 9.44 14.15
N PHE A 48 -7.72 8.75 13.69
CA PHE A 48 -6.33 9.04 14.00
C PHE A 48 -5.45 9.13 12.74
N ASN A 49 -4.47 10.02 12.82
CA ASN A 49 -3.27 9.99 11.99
C ASN A 49 -2.28 9.02 12.63
N MET A 50 -1.82 8.06 11.83
CA MET A 50 -0.82 7.07 12.20
C MET A 50 0.52 7.29 11.49
N THR A 51 0.64 8.38 10.73
CA THR A 51 1.84 8.73 9.98
C THR A 51 2.86 9.37 10.90
N LYS A 52 4.07 8.81 10.96
CA LYS A 52 5.21 9.45 11.63
C LYS A 52 5.81 10.52 10.71
N GLY A 53 5.89 11.76 11.18
CA GLY A 53 6.46 12.88 10.43
C GLY A 53 5.47 13.52 9.45
N MET A 54 5.96 14.01 8.31
CA MET A 54 5.16 14.82 7.38
C MET A 54 4.28 13.99 6.44
N CYS A 55 4.72 12.81 6.00
CA CYS A 55 3.95 11.91 5.12
C CYS A 55 4.51 10.48 5.16
N ALA A 56 3.75 9.52 4.64
CA ALA A 56 4.14 8.13 4.51
C ALA A 56 4.71 7.77 3.12
N CYS A 57 5.04 8.75 2.27
CA CYS A 57 5.43 8.50 0.86
C CYS A 57 6.68 7.63 0.64
N GLY A 58 7.46 7.37 1.68
CA GLY A 58 8.63 6.50 1.62
C GLY A 58 8.47 5.17 2.37
N THR A 59 7.34 4.94 3.02
CA THR A 59 7.08 3.69 3.75
C THR A 59 6.77 2.56 2.79
N ASP A 60 7.12 1.33 3.13
CA ASP A 60 6.71 0.19 2.29
C ASP A 60 5.18 0.10 2.20
N LEU A 61 4.44 0.46 3.26
CA LEU A 61 2.97 0.54 3.27
C LEU A 61 2.35 1.38 2.14
N CYS A 62 2.99 2.50 1.78
CA CYS A 62 2.48 3.40 0.73
C CYS A 62 3.24 3.26 -0.60
N ASN A 63 4.34 2.51 -0.60
CA ASN A 63 5.17 2.27 -1.77
C ASN A 63 4.88 0.90 -2.42
N GLN A 64 3.93 0.13 -1.87
CA GLN A 64 3.46 -1.11 -2.50
C GLN A 64 2.65 -0.78 -3.76
N LYS A 65 3.34 -0.62 -4.89
CA LYS A 65 2.81 -1.26 -6.08
C LYS A 65 3.00 -2.74 -5.84
N ASN A 66 1.93 -3.44 -5.43
CA ASN A 66 1.95 -4.90 -5.36
C ASN A 66 2.56 -5.38 -6.68
N ALA A 67 3.70 -6.06 -6.62
CA ALA A 67 4.46 -6.36 -7.83
C ALA A 67 3.61 -7.16 -8.82
N ALA A 68 2.66 -7.98 -8.33
CA ALA A 68 1.64 -8.61 -9.15
C ALA A 68 0.70 -7.61 -9.85
N GLN A 69 0.17 -6.62 -9.13
CA GLN A 69 -0.66 -5.56 -9.72
C GLN A 69 0.12 -4.69 -10.71
N TRP A 70 1.40 -4.42 -10.43
CA TRP A 70 2.25 -3.67 -11.36
C TRP A 70 2.49 -4.47 -12.64
N ILE A 71 2.87 -5.74 -12.53
CA ILE A 71 3.08 -6.65 -13.67
C ILE A 71 1.81 -6.75 -14.51
N GLU A 72 0.65 -6.96 -13.88
CA GLU A 72 -0.63 -6.98 -14.57
C GLU A 72 -0.91 -5.65 -15.30
N SER A 73 -0.66 -4.52 -14.64
CA SER A 73 -0.85 -3.20 -15.23
C SER A 73 0.06 -2.95 -16.45
N GLU A 74 1.29 -3.47 -16.40
CA GLU A 74 2.25 -3.37 -17.50
C GLU A 74 1.84 -4.26 -18.66
N PHE A 75 1.42 -5.51 -18.44
CA PHE A 75 0.89 -6.34 -19.53
C PHE A 75 -0.31 -5.68 -20.22
N ARG A 76 -1.24 -5.11 -19.45
CA ARG A 76 -2.35 -4.32 -20.01
C ARG A 76 -1.86 -3.09 -20.78
N ARG A 77 -0.77 -2.44 -20.37
CA ARG A 77 -0.14 -1.34 -21.10
C ARG A 77 0.46 -1.83 -22.42
N LEU A 78 1.18 -2.94 -22.41
CA LEU A 78 1.79 -3.53 -23.60
C LEU A 78 0.75 -3.89 -24.65
N ASP A 79 -0.41 -4.43 -24.26
CA ASP A 79 -1.50 -4.72 -25.19
C ASP A 79 -2.08 -3.45 -25.85
N ARG A 80 -2.17 -2.35 -25.10
CA ARG A 80 -2.61 -1.06 -25.67
C ARG A 80 -1.57 -0.50 -26.64
N ASP A 81 -0.30 -0.58 -26.27
CA ASP A 81 0.81 -0.10 -27.08
C ASP A 81 0.95 -0.92 -28.36
N GLU A 82 0.75 -2.24 -28.32
CA GLU A 82 0.69 -3.08 -29.51
C GLU A 82 -0.40 -2.60 -30.49
N LYS A 83 -1.63 -2.40 -30.00
CA LYS A 83 -2.73 -1.87 -30.84
C LYS A 83 -2.36 -0.54 -31.48
N LYS A 84 -1.64 0.32 -30.75
CA LYS A 84 -1.13 1.60 -31.25
C LYS A 84 -0.04 1.41 -32.31
N HIS A 85 0.86 0.46 -32.14
CA HIS A 85 1.88 0.12 -33.14
C HIS A 85 1.28 -0.44 -34.42
N ARG A 86 0.25 -1.30 -34.33
CA ARG A 86 -0.53 -1.76 -35.50
C ARG A 86 -1.16 -0.59 -36.26
N LYS A 87 -1.81 0.34 -35.55
CA LYS A 87 -2.39 1.56 -36.15
C LYS A 87 -1.35 2.47 -36.82
N LYS A 88 -0.08 2.40 -36.39
CA LYS A 88 1.05 3.13 -36.99
C LYS A 88 1.67 2.39 -38.18
N GLY A 89 1.08 1.28 -38.63
CA GLY A 89 1.58 0.50 -39.77
C GLY A 89 2.85 -0.29 -39.48
N TRP A 90 3.12 -0.62 -38.21
CA TRP A 90 4.22 -1.55 -37.91
C TRP A 90 3.89 -2.95 -38.45
N SER A 91 4.87 -3.60 -39.06
CA SER A 91 4.74 -5.00 -39.46
C SER A 91 4.68 -5.92 -38.24
N ASP A 92 4.05 -7.09 -38.39
CA ASP A 92 3.92 -8.07 -37.31
C ASP A 92 5.29 -8.47 -36.75
N ALA A 93 6.28 -8.68 -37.61
CA ALA A 93 7.65 -9.00 -37.19
C ALA A 93 8.34 -7.89 -36.38
N LYS A 94 7.92 -6.62 -36.54
CA LYS A 94 8.44 -5.50 -35.75
C LYS A 94 7.74 -5.42 -34.39
N ILE A 95 6.45 -5.67 -34.36
CA ILE A 95 5.64 -5.72 -33.13
C ILE A 95 6.12 -6.88 -32.26
N GLU A 96 6.33 -8.06 -32.83
CA GLU A 96 6.79 -9.24 -32.09
C GLU A 96 8.16 -9.01 -31.45
N ARG A 97 9.12 -8.46 -32.21
CA ARG A 97 10.44 -8.09 -31.67
C ARG A 97 10.34 -7.07 -30.54
N TRP A 98 9.50 -6.06 -30.69
CA TRP A 98 9.28 -5.08 -29.63
C TRP A 98 8.66 -5.73 -28.39
N ARG A 99 7.65 -6.60 -28.55
CA ARG A 99 6.97 -7.28 -27.44
C ARG A 99 7.92 -8.20 -26.68
N SER A 100 8.75 -8.96 -27.40
CA SER A 100 9.81 -9.78 -26.83
C SER A 100 10.80 -8.94 -25.99
N GLN A 101 11.24 -7.78 -26.50
CA GLN A 101 12.12 -6.87 -25.75
C GLN A 101 11.45 -6.32 -24.48
N GLN A 102 10.16 -5.97 -24.53
CA GLN A 102 9.44 -5.48 -23.35
C GLN A 102 9.29 -6.59 -22.30
N ASN A 103 8.94 -7.80 -22.72
CA ASN A 103 8.83 -8.95 -21.82
C ASN A 103 10.18 -9.24 -21.16
N GLU A 104 11.28 -9.23 -21.92
CA GLU A 104 12.63 -9.44 -21.37
C GLU A 104 13.00 -8.38 -20.32
N MET A 105 12.62 -7.12 -20.52
CA MET A 105 12.84 -6.08 -19.50
C MET A 105 12.01 -6.31 -18.23
N ILE A 106 10.77 -6.80 -18.36
CA ILE A 106 9.94 -7.15 -17.21
C ILE A 106 10.57 -8.34 -16.46
N HIS A 107 10.96 -9.40 -17.17
CA HIS A 107 11.65 -10.56 -16.58
C HIS A 107 12.97 -10.16 -15.90
N ARG A 108 13.80 -9.31 -16.52
CA ARG A 108 15.04 -8.82 -15.88
C ARG A 108 14.78 -8.04 -14.60
N ARG A 109 13.63 -7.38 -14.48
CA ARG A 109 13.29 -6.53 -13.33
C ARG A 109 12.68 -7.32 -12.17
N PHE A 110 11.96 -8.40 -12.44
CA PHE A 110 11.23 -9.16 -11.41
C PHE A 110 11.66 -10.63 -11.28
N GLY A 111 12.54 -11.12 -12.15
CA GLY A 111 12.92 -12.53 -12.20
C GLY A 111 11.83 -13.44 -12.77
N ASP A 112 12.12 -14.75 -12.79
CA ASP A 112 11.17 -15.82 -13.13
C ASP A 112 10.50 -16.42 -11.89
N GLU A 113 10.96 -16.07 -10.68
CA GLU A 113 10.41 -16.59 -9.44
C GLU A 113 9.07 -15.91 -9.12
N PRO A 114 8.11 -16.65 -8.52
CA PRO A 114 6.93 -16.02 -7.94
C PRO A 114 7.42 -14.93 -7.00
N LEU A 115 6.86 -13.73 -7.14
CA LEU A 115 7.16 -12.64 -6.22
C LEU A 115 6.67 -13.05 -4.82
N GLU A 116 7.56 -13.64 -4.02
CA GLU A 116 7.31 -13.79 -2.60
C GLU A 116 7.12 -12.39 -2.03
N ILE A 117 5.88 -12.10 -1.65
CA ILE A 117 5.52 -10.84 -1.01
C ILE A 117 6.06 -10.93 0.41
N HIS A 118 7.32 -10.54 0.58
CA HIS A 118 7.84 -10.30 1.92
C HIS A 118 7.28 -8.95 2.39
N PRO A 119 6.53 -8.93 3.50
CA PRO A 119 6.09 -7.67 4.08
C PRO A 119 7.35 -6.86 4.43
N GLY A 120 7.37 -5.60 4.01
CA GLY A 120 8.45 -4.71 4.41
C GLY A 120 8.39 -4.40 5.90
N PRO A 121 9.42 -3.72 6.42
CA PRO A 121 9.53 -3.44 7.85
C PRO A 121 8.37 -2.63 8.41
N ASP A 122 7.78 -1.69 7.64
CA ASP A 122 6.62 -0.94 8.10
C ASP A 122 5.36 -1.82 8.15
N CYS A 123 5.17 -2.72 7.17
CA CYS A 123 4.08 -3.70 7.22
C CYS A 123 4.17 -4.61 8.43
N ILE A 124 5.35 -5.17 8.72
CA ILE A 124 5.58 -6.04 9.89
C ILE A 124 5.24 -5.28 11.18
N ARG A 125 5.80 -4.09 11.33
CA ARG A 125 5.62 -3.25 12.52
C ARG A 125 4.17 -2.87 12.78
N PHE A 126 3.41 -2.50 11.75
CA PHE A 126 1.98 -2.22 11.89
C PHE A 126 1.20 -3.49 12.21
N SER A 127 1.55 -4.63 11.60
CA SER A 127 0.90 -5.91 11.90
C SER A 127 1.12 -6.32 13.36
N GLU A 128 2.35 -6.22 13.86
CA GLU A 128 2.66 -6.53 15.27
C GLU A 128 1.92 -5.61 16.22
N PHE A 129 1.89 -4.30 15.93
CA PHE A 129 1.12 -3.34 16.73
C PHE A 129 -0.36 -3.72 16.82
N PHE A 130 -1.01 -4.01 15.68
CA PHE A 130 -2.44 -4.37 15.70
C PHE A 130 -2.68 -5.70 16.40
N ASN A 131 -1.83 -6.71 16.17
CA ASN A 131 -1.95 -7.99 16.85
C ASN A 131 -1.84 -7.82 18.37
N THR A 132 -0.84 -7.09 18.86
CA THR A 132 -0.70 -6.82 20.29
C THR A 132 -1.87 -5.99 20.82
N LEU A 133 -2.32 -4.98 20.07
CA LEU A 133 -3.47 -4.16 20.47
C LEU A 133 -4.71 -5.03 20.67
N PHE A 134 -5.02 -5.94 19.73
CA PHE A 134 -6.17 -6.84 19.82
C PHE A 134 -6.02 -7.89 20.93
N GLU A 135 -4.82 -8.44 21.13
CA GLU A 135 -4.55 -9.41 22.19
C GLU A 135 -4.71 -8.79 23.59
N GLU A 136 -4.26 -7.55 23.78
CA GLU A 136 -4.31 -6.86 25.08
C GLU A 136 -5.73 -6.31 25.39
N THR A 137 -6.58 -6.10 24.38
CA THR A 137 -7.95 -5.53 24.59
C THR A 137 -9.10 -6.52 24.51
N LEU A 138 -8.88 -7.76 24.04
CA LEU A 138 -9.90 -8.82 24.04
C LEU A 138 -9.90 -9.69 25.31
N GLN A 139 -9.07 -9.37 26.30
CA GLN A 139 -9.02 -10.00 27.62
C GLN A 139 -9.84 -9.22 28.65
#